data_AF-A0A3B9H4V5-F1
#
_entry.id   AF-A0A3B9H4V5-F1
#
_cell.length_a   1.000
_cell.length_b   1.000
_cell.length_c   1.000
_cell.angle_alpha   90.00
_cell.angle_beta   90.00
_cell.angle_gamma   90.00
#
_symmetry.space_group_name_H-M   'P 1'
#
loop_
_entity.id
_entity.type
_entity.pdbx_description
1 polymer ?
#
loop_
_entity_poly.entity_id
_entity_poly.type
_entity_poly.pdbx_seq_one_letter_code
_entity_poly.pdbx_strand_id
1 'polypeptide(L)'
;MTIQTAVLIETLTALGAEVTWSSCNIFSTQDQAAAAIAAAGVPVYAWKGMNEEEFDWCIEQTIFGFEGGKPLNMILDDGGDLTNMVFDQYPELCAGIKGLSEETTTGVHRLYERVKNGTLVMPAINVNDSVTKSKFDNKYGCKESLVDAIRRATDTMMAGKVAVVAGYGDVGKGSAASLRGAGARVIVTEIDPI
;
A
#
# COMPACT_ATOMS: atom_id res chain seq x y z
N MET A 1 4.37 -6.29 0.92
CA MET A 1 4.29 -7.61 1.60
C MET A 1 5.08 -7.59 2.93
N THR A 2 4.43 -7.28 4.05
CA THR A 2 5.08 -7.20 5.38
C THR A 2 4.55 -8.25 6.35
N ILE A 3 5.12 -8.34 7.56
CA ILE A 3 4.55 -9.17 8.64
C ILE A 3 3.10 -8.77 8.95
N GLN A 4 2.76 -7.48 8.89
CA GLN A 4 1.39 -7.01 9.12
C GLN A 4 0.46 -7.47 7.99
N THR A 5 0.92 -7.40 6.74
CA THR A 5 0.20 -7.94 5.59
C THR A 5 0.02 -9.46 5.69
N ALA A 6 0.98 -10.19 6.23
CA ALA A 6 0.85 -11.64 6.43
C ALA A 6 -0.36 -11.98 7.31
N VAL A 7 -0.57 -11.23 8.41
CA VAL A 7 -1.75 -11.40 9.28
C VAL A 7 -3.05 -11.09 8.53
N LEU A 8 -3.06 -10.07 7.66
CA LEU A 8 -4.21 -9.78 6.81
C LEU A 8 -4.51 -10.94 5.86
N ILE A 9 -3.50 -11.46 5.17
CA ILE A 9 -3.63 -12.61 4.26
C ILE A 9 -4.20 -13.82 4.99
N GLU A 10 -3.60 -14.21 6.12
CA GLU A 10 -4.07 -15.35 6.92
C GLU A 10 -5.49 -15.14 7.43
N THR A 11 -5.88 -13.89 7.76
CA THR A 11 -7.25 -13.57 8.17
C THR A 11 -8.24 -13.79 7.02
N LEU A 12 -7.91 -13.33 5.81
CA LEU A 12 -8.75 -13.55 4.62
C LEU A 12 -8.89 -15.03 4.32
N THR A 13 -7.79 -15.79 4.37
CA THR A 13 -7.80 -17.24 4.17
C THR A 13 -8.60 -17.96 5.26
N ALA A 14 -8.47 -17.55 6.52
CA ALA A 14 -9.26 -18.10 7.64
C ALA A 14 -10.77 -17.84 7.47
N LEU A 15 -11.15 -16.76 6.78
CA LEU A 15 -12.54 -16.45 6.41
C LEU A 15 -13.01 -17.17 5.14
N GLY A 16 -12.15 -18.01 4.53
CA GLY A 16 -12.48 -18.86 3.39
C GLY A 16 -12.08 -18.30 2.03
N ALA A 17 -11.31 -17.20 1.96
CA ALA A 17 -10.81 -16.68 0.70
C ALA A 17 -9.60 -17.48 0.19
N GLU A 18 -9.56 -17.72 -1.12
CA GLU A 18 -8.33 -18.04 -1.82
C GLU A 18 -7.65 -16.72 -2.21
N VAL A 19 -6.35 -16.60 -1.96
CA VAL A 19 -5.61 -15.34 -2.06
C VAL A 19 -4.33 -15.54 -2.86
N THR A 20 -4.05 -14.63 -3.78
CA THR A 20 -2.75 -14.45 -4.46
C THR A 20 -2.22 -13.07 -4.10
N TRP A 21 -0.91 -12.89 -3.95
CA TRP A 21 -0.37 -11.65 -3.39
C TRP A 21 0.93 -11.16 -4.02
N SER A 22 1.04 -9.85 -4.21
CA SER A 22 2.27 -9.14 -4.59
C SER A 22 2.46 -7.90 -3.72
N SER A 23 3.64 -7.27 -3.79
CA SER A 23 3.89 -6.01 -3.08
C SER A 23 3.57 -4.83 -3.99
N CYS A 24 3.00 -3.74 -3.44
CA CYS A 24 2.79 -2.47 -4.16
C CYS A 24 4.01 -1.53 -4.15
N ASN A 25 5.16 -2.00 -3.64
CA ASN A 25 6.42 -1.24 -3.73
C ASN A 25 7.63 -2.18 -3.76
N ILE A 26 8.62 -1.82 -4.59
CA ILE A 26 9.85 -2.58 -4.83
C ILE A 26 10.74 -2.81 -3.60
N PHE A 27 10.66 -1.95 -2.58
CA PHE A 27 11.48 -2.04 -1.37
C PHE A 27 10.69 -2.33 -0.10
N SER A 28 9.37 -2.42 -0.14
CA SER A 28 8.55 -2.54 1.08
C SER A 28 8.46 -3.96 1.63
N THR A 29 8.80 -4.98 0.82
CA THR A 29 8.74 -6.38 1.25
C THR A 29 9.68 -6.64 2.43
N GLN A 30 9.17 -7.41 3.39
CA GLN A 30 9.97 -8.07 4.41
C GLN A 30 10.08 -9.54 4.00
N ASP A 31 11.25 -9.97 3.53
CA ASP A 31 11.41 -11.27 2.86
C ASP A 31 11.03 -12.44 3.76
N GLN A 32 11.27 -12.34 5.07
CA GLN A 32 10.82 -13.36 6.03
C GLN A 32 9.30 -13.47 6.14
N ALA A 33 8.56 -12.38 5.91
CA ALA A 33 7.09 -12.40 5.87
C ALA A 33 6.59 -13.05 4.58
N ALA A 34 7.18 -12.69 3.44
CA ALA A 34 6.88 -13.32 2.15
C ALA A 34 7.18 -14.83 2.20
N ALA A 35 8.32 -15.22 2.76
CA ALA A 35 8.71 -16.62 2.93
C ALA A 35 7.73 -17.39 3.83
N ALA A 36 7.24 -16.79 4.92
CA ALA A 36 6.26 -17.42 5.80
C ALA A 36 4.92 -17.67 5.09
N ILE A 37 4.43 -16.69 4.33
CA ILE A 37 3.19 -16.82 3.54
C ILE A 37 3.35 -17.86 2.42
N ALA A 38 4.49 -17.87 1.72
CA ALA A 38 4.78 -18.90 0.73
C ALA A 38 4.81 -20.31 1.36
N ALA A 39 5.41 -20.46 2.54
CA ALA A 39 5.45 -21.74 3.26
C ALA A 39 4.07 -22.22 3.74
N ALA A 40 3.11 -21.29 3.93
CA ALA A 40 1.71 -21.62 4.22
C ALA A 40 0.92 -22.07 2.98
N GLY A 41 1.52 -22.02 1.78
CA GLY A 41 0.90 -22.46 0.53
C GLY A 41 0.13 -21.36 -0.22
N VAL A 42 0.17 -20.12 0.27
CA VAL A 42 -0.44 -18.97 -0.42
C VAL A 42 0.51 -18.50 -1.54
N PRO A 43 0.05 -18.36 -2.80
CA PRO A 43 0.86 -17.80 -3.87
C PRO A 43 1.24 -16.34 -3.57
N VAL A 44 2.52 -16.10 -3.32
CA VAL A 44 3.07 -14.76 -3.05
C VAL A 44 4.30 -14.50 -3.92
N TYR A 45 4.26 -13.41 -4.66
CA TYR A 45 5.29 -12.96 -5.59
C TYR A 45 5.80 -11.60 -5.12
N ALA A 46 6.76 -11.63 -4.19
CA ALA A 46 7.30 -10.41 -3.60
C ALA A 46 8.66 -10.68 -2.96
N TRP A 47 9.64 -9.85 -3.28
CA TRP A 47 10.92 -9.75 -2.55
C TRP A 47 11.34 -8.29 -2.41
N LYS A 48 12.27 -8.02 -1.52
CA LYS A 48 12.84 -6.68 -1.33
C LYS A 48 13.90 -6.41 -2.40
N GLY A 49 13.81 -5.25 -3.04
CA GLY A 49 14.78 -4.81 -4.05
C GLY A 49 14.47 -5.29 -5.46
N MET A 50 13.18 -5.47 -5.78
CA MET A 50 12.74 -5.68 -7.15
C MET A 50 13.14 -4.51 -8.05
N ASN A 51 13.38 -4.78 -9.32
CA ASN A 51 13.31 -3.76 -10.36
C ASN A 51 11.86 -3.58 -10.86
N GLU A 52 11.62 -2.60 -11.74
CA GLU A 52 10.27 -2.30 -12.23
C GLU A 52 9.66 -3.43 -13.09
N GLU A 53 10.48 -4.14 -13.89
CA GLU A 53 9.99 -5.28 -14.68
C GLU A 53 9.57 -6.45 -13.78
N GLU A 54 10.35 -6.71 -12.73
CA GLU A 54 10.03 -7.72 -11.72
C GLU A 54 8.78 -7.35 -10.92
N PHE A 55 8.59 -6.05 -10.64
CA PHE A 55 7.41 -5.53 -9.96
C PHE A 55 6.14 -5.77 -10.77
N ASP A 56 6.13 -5.35 -12.04
CA ASP A 56 5.00 -5.57 -12.94
C ASP A 56 4.74 -7.07 -13.13
N TRP A 57 5.80 -7.86 -13.32
CA TRP A 57 5.69 -9.32 -13.42
C TRP A 57 5.04 -9.93 -12.19
N CYS A 58 5.41 -9.48 -10.98
CA CYS A 58 4.82 -9.97 -9.73
C CYS A 58 3.32 -9.66 -9.65
N ILE A 59 2.89 -8.46 -10.07
CA ILE A 59 1.46 -8.13 -10.12
C ILE A 59 0.75 -9.05 -11.12
N GLU A 60 1.30 -9.24 -12.33
CA GLU A 60 0.73 -10.14 -13.33
C GLU A 60 0.58 -11.58 -12.81
N GLN A 61 1.56 -12.09 -12.06
CA GLN A 61 1.47 -13.43 -11.46
C GLN A 61 0.29 -13.56 -10.49
N THR A 62 -0.10 -12.48 -9.79
CA THR A 62 -1.27 -12.55 -8.88
C THR A 62 -2.59 -12.67 -9.63
N ILE A 63 -2.67 -12.11 -10.84
CA ILE A 63 -3.89 -12.15 -11.67
C ILE A 63 -4.21 -13.59 -12.08
N PHE A 64 -3.17 -14.38 -12.36
CA PHE A 64 -3.29 -15.76 -12.86
C PHE A 64 -2.88 -16.84 -11.86
N GLY A 65 -2.53 -16.48 -10.63
CA GLY A 65 -1.96 -17.38 -9.63
C GLY A 65 -2.94 -18.28 -8.89
N PHE A 66 -4.25 -18.19 -9.18
CA PHE A 66 -5.28 -18.98 -8.50
C PHE A 66 -5.29 -20.45 -8.97
N GLU A 67 -5.65 -21.35 -8.06
CA GLU A 67 -5.69 -22.79 -8.28
C GLU A 67 -6.61 -23.16 -9.45
N GLY A 68 -6.08 -23.97 -10.36
CA GLY A 68 -6.80 -24.43 -11.55
C GLY A 68 -7.01 -23.34 -12.61
N GLY A 69 -6.30 -22.21 -12.53
CA GLY A 69 -6.38 -21.13 -13.52
C GLY A 69 -7.67 -20.32 -13.43
N LYS A 70 -8.32 -20.29 -12.26
CA LYS A 70 -9.49 -19.46 -12.03
C LYS A 70 -9.10 -17.98 -12.12
N PRO A 71 -9.92 -17.11 -12.71
CA PRO A 71 -9.68 -15.67 -12.66
C PRO A 71 -9.99 -15.12 -11.25
N LEU A 72 -9.32 -14.02 -10.87
CA LEU A 72 -9.71 -13.24 -9.69
C LEU A 72 -11.16 -12.76 -9.79
N ASN A 73 -11.83 -12.62 -8.64
CA ASN A 73 -13.19 -12.07 -8.55
C ASN A 73 -13.31 -10.92 -7.54
N MET A 74 -12.21 -10.52 -6.91
CA MET A 74 -12.10 -9.40 -5.96
C MET A 74 -10.72 -8.77 -6.11
N ILE A 75 -10.62 -7.45 -5.88
CA ILE A 75 -9.35 -6.72 -5.83
C ILE A 75 -9.19 -6.09 -4.44
N LEU A 76 -8.01 -6.23 -3.86
CA LEU A 76 -7.56 -5.47 -2.69
C LEU A 76 -6.27 -4.77 -3.13
N ASP A 77 -6.29 -3.45 -3.16
CA ASP A 77 -5.23 -2.64 -3.75
C ASP A 77 -4.75 -1.55 -2.78
N ASP A 78 -3.48 -1.18 -2.95
CA ASP A 78 -2.84 -0.09 -2.23
C ASP A 78 -2.02 0.74 -3.23
N GLY A 79 -2.60 1.86 -3.65
CA GLY A 79 -2.00 2.81 -4.57
C GLY A 79 -2.59 2.77 -5.98
N GLY A 80 -3.27 1.68 -6.36
CA GLY A 80 -4.03 1.59 -7.62
C GLY A 80 -3.31 0.91 -8.79
N ASP A 81 -2.10 0.37 -8.59
CA ASP A 81 -1.31 -0.21 -9.71
C ASP A 81 -1.90 -1.55 -10.19
N LEU A 82 -2.37 -2.40 -9.27
CA LEU A 82 -3.09 -3.63 -9.63
C LEU A 82 -4.41 -3.28 -10.34
N THR A 83 -5.14 -2.31 -9.82
CA THR A 83 -6.39 -1.81 -10.44
C THR A 83 -6.13 -1.35 -11.88
N ASN A 84 -5.07 -0.57 -12.11
CA ASN A 84 -4.70 -0.10 -13.43
C ASN A 84 -4.29 -1.25 -14.36
N MET A 85 -3.48 -2.20 -13.88
CA MET A 85 -3.10 -3.36 -14.69
C MET A 85 -4.32 -4.16 -15.13
N VAL A 86 -5.25 -4.47 -14.22
CA VAL A 86 -6.48 -5.19 -14.57
C VAL A 86 -7.36 -4.38 -15.52
N PHE A 87 -7.56 -3.08 -15.27
CA PHE A 87 -8.49 -2.28 -16.08
C PHE A 87 -7.95 -1.97 -17.47
N ASP A 88 -6.65 -1.73 -17.58
CA ASP A 88 -6.06 -1.19 -18.79
C ASP A 88 -5.38 -2.29 -19.63
N GLN A 89 -4.90 -3.37 -19.02
CA GLN A 89 -4.23 -4.48 -19.72
C GLN A 89 -5.06 -5.76 -19.82
N TYR A 90 -5.92 -6.04 -18.82
CA TYR A 90 -6.78 -7.24 -18.79
C TYR A 90 -8.28 -6.91 -18.61
N PRO A 91 -8.84 -5.98 -19.42
CA PRO A 91 -10.21 -5.48 -19.23
C PRO A 91 -11.28 -6.58 -19.31
N GLU A 92 -10.99 -7.70 -19.98
CA GLU A 92 -11.86 -8.87 -20.07
C GLU A 92 -12.14 -9.52 -18.70
N LEU A 93 -11.22 -9.39 -17.74
CA LEU A 93 -11.38 -9.96 -16.40
C LEU A 93 -12.37 -9.16 -15.54
N CYS A 94 -12.57 -7.88 -15.84
CA CYS A 94 -13.44 -6.98 -15.06
C CYS A 94 -14.88 -7.50 -14.91
N ALA A 95 -15.41 -8.24 -15.90
CA ALA A 95 -16.74 -8.82 -15.84
C ALA A 95 -16.92 -9.87 -14.72
N GLY A 96 -15.83 -10.53 -14.33
CA GLY A 96 -15.81 -11.52 -13.25
C GLY A 96 -15.64 -10.93 -11.85
N ILE A 97 -15.15 -9.69 -11.76
CA ILE A 97 -14.75 -9.05 -10.49
C ILE A 97 -15.94 -8.31 -9.87
N LYS A 98 -16.18 -8.54 -8.58
CA LYS A 98 -17.36 -8.02 -7.86
C LYS A 98 -17.14 -6.62 -7.28
N GLY A 99 -15.89 -6.23 -7.06
CA GLY A 99 -15.51 -4.92 -6.59
C GLY A 99 -14.06 -4.90 -6.12
N LEU A 100 -13.64 -3.70 -5.70
CA LEU A 100 -12.31 -3.46 -5.19
C LEU A 100 -12.33 -2.67 -3.88
N SER A 101 -11.32 -2.86 -3.04
CA SER A 101 -11.04 -2.00 -1.89
C SER A 101 -9.68 -1.34 -2.05
N GLU A 102 -9.62 -0.03 -1.82
CA GLU A 102 -8.39 0.77 -1.99
C GLU A 102 -7.95 1.39 -0.66
N GLU A 103 -6.69 1.14 -0.31
CA GLU A 103 -6.10 1.43 0.99
C GLU A 103 -5.60 2.87 1.12
N THR A 104 -5.05 3.49 0.07
CA THR A 104 -4.33 4.77 0.22
C THR A 104 -4.96 5.95 -0.50
N THR A 105 -4.63 7.14 -0.01
CA THR A 105 -5.11 8.41 -0.56
C THR A 105 -4.79 8.56 -2.05
N THR A 106 -3.62 8.07 -2.49
CA THR A 106 -3.21 8.12 -3.90
C THR A 106 -4.09 7.24 -4.77
N GLY A 107 -4.35 5.98 -4.38
CA GLY A 107 -5.22 5.10 -5.14
C GLY A 107 -6.66 5.60 -5.16
N VAL A 108 -7.16 6.13 -4.03
CA VAL A 108 -8.49 6.77 -3.97
C VAL A 108 -8.60 7.93 -4.96
N HIS A 109 -7.56 8.76 -5.09
CA HIS A 109 -7.55 9.84 -6.08
C HIS A 109 -7.66 9.30 -7.51
N ARG A 110 -6.88 8.27 -7.86
CA ARG A 110 -6.94 7.58 -9.17
C ARG A 110 -8.33 6.99 -9.43
N LEU A 111 -9.00 6.43 -8.41
CA LEU A 111 -10.37 5.96 -8.53
C LEU A 111 -11.36 7.10 -8.81
N TYR A 112 -11.23 8.25 -8.16
CA TYR A 112 -12.05 9.42 -8.47
C TYR A 112 -11.81 9.95 -9.89
N GLU A 113 -10.58 9.90 -10.39
CA GLU A 113 -10.29 10.21 -11.80
C GLU A 113 -11.01 9.23 -12.73
N ARG A 114 -10.98 7.93 -12.44
CA ARG A 114 -11.74 6.93 -13.20
C ARG A 114 -13.25 7.16 -13.14
N VAL A 115 -13.81 7.57 -12.00
CA VAL A 115 -15.23 7.97 -11.88
C VAL A 115 -15.54 9.14 -12.82
N LYS A 116 -14.74 10.22 -12.75
CA LYS A 116 -14.94 11.41 -13.59
C LYS A 116 -14.82 11.10 -15.07
N ASN A 117 -13.93 10.18 -15.44
CA ASN A 117 -13.68 9.77 -16.82
C ASN A 117 -14.66 8.68 -17.31
N GLY A 118 -15.53 8.15 -16.44
CA GLY A 118 -16.43 7.05 -16.78
C GLY A 118 -15.72 5.71 -17.01
N THR A 119 -14.52 5.55 -16.47
CA THR A 119 -13.66 4.35 -16.63
C THR A 119 -13.54 3.50 -15.36
N LEU A 120 -14.30 3.82 -14.30
CA LEU A 120 -14.46 2.93 -13.14
C LEU A 120 -15.55 1.90 -13.45
N VAL A 121 -15.16 0.65 -13.68
CA VAL A 121 -16.07 -0.40 -14.21
C VAL A 121 -16.71 -1.28 -13.13
N MET A 122 -16.34 -1.11 -11.86
CA MET A 122 -16.88 -1.87 -10.73
C MET A 122 -16.95 -1.02 -9.46
N PRO A 123 -17.76 -1.40 -8.45
CA PRO A 123 -17.79 -0.70 -7.17
C PRO A 123 -16.43 -0.72 -6.46
N ALA A 124 -16.11 0.40 -5.82
CA ALA A 124 -14.89 0.55 -5.03
C ALA A 124 -15.22 1.03 -3.60
N ILE A 125 -14.59 0.42 -2.61
CA ILE A 125 -14.62 0.89 -1.21
C ILE A 125 -13.33 1.66 -0.93
N ASN A 126 -13.48 2.94 -0.59
CA ASN A 126 -12.41 3.75 -0.04
C ASN A 126 -12.18 3.35 1.42
N VAL A 127 -11.15 2.52 1.66
CA VAL A 127 -10.76 2.12 3.02
C VAL A 127 -10.02 3.27 3.70
N ASN A 128 -9.24 4.04 2.93
CA ASN A 128 -8.42 5.14 3.44
C ASN A 128 -9.20 6.11 4.35
N ASP A 129 -10.40 6.52 3.95
CA ASP A 129 -11.17 7.56 4.65
C ASP A 129 -12.00 7.03 5.82
N SER A 130 -11.92 5.74 6.13
CA SER A 130 -12.31 5.28 7.46
C SER A 130 -11.49 6.01 8.51
N VAL A 131 -12.14 6.51 9.57
CA VAL A 131 -11.45 7.30 10.60
C VAL A 131 -10.33 6.50 11.25
N THR A 132 -10.56 5.21 11.48
CA THR A 132 -9.59 4.24 12.03
C THR A 132 -8.44 3.90 11.08
N LYS A 133 -8.50 4.33 9.82
CA LYS A 133 -7.42 4.26 8.84
C LYS A 133 -6.74 5.63 8.75
N SER A 134 -7.32 6.59 8.03
CA SER A 134 -6.72 7.92 7.77
C SER A 134 -6.17 8.62 9.02
N LYS A 135 -6.95 8.66 10.12
CA LYS A 135 -6.56 9.41 11.33
C LYS A 135 -5.67 8.62 12.28
N PHE A 136 -5.39 7.36 11.98
CA PHE A 136 -4.52 6.49 12.76
C PHE A 136 -3.31 6.04 11.96
N ASP A 137 -3.49 5.26 10.91
CA ASP A 137 -2.41 4.75 10.05
C ASP A 137 -1.61 5.90 9.46
N ASN A 138 -2.23 6.73 8.62
CA ASN A 138 -1.50 7.76 7.86
C ASN A 138 -0.77 8.74 8.81
N LYS A 139 -1.34 9.01 9.99
CA LYS A 139 -0.80 9.97 10.95
C LYS A 139 0.12 9.34 11.98
N TYR A 140 -0.37 8.41 12.78
CA TYR A 140 0.42 7.79 13.85
C TYR A 140 1.36 6.71 13.32
N GLY A 141 1.01 5.99 12.26
CA GLY A 141 1.93 5.08 11.58
C GLY A 141 3.19 5.79 11.10
N CYS A 142 3.04 6.92 10.40
CA CYS A 142 4.19 7.74 9.99
C CYS A 142 4.92 8.38 11.17
N LYS A 143 4.22 8.69 12.27
CA LYS A 143 4.87 9.17 13.50
C LYS A 143 5.84 8.13 14.06
N GLU A 144 5.43 6.87 14.10
CA GLU A 144 6.25 5.77 14.63
C GLU A 144 7.40 5.40 13.69
N SER A 145 7.15 5.35 12.37
CA SER A 145 8.08 4.74 11.43
C SER A 145 9.05 5.70 10.73
N LEU A 146 8.74 7.00 10.61
CA LEU A 146 9.59 7.91 9.81
C LEU A 146 11.00 8.06 10.39
N VAL A 147 11.11 8.45 11.67
CA VAL A 147 12.42 8.61 12.31
C VAL A 147 13.12 7.26 12.48
N ASP A 148 12.38 6.17 12.67
CA ASP A 148 12.94 4.82 12.70
C ASP A 148 13.67 4.51 11.39
N ALA A 149 13.03 4.73 10.24
CA ALA A 149 13.65 4.53 8.93
C ALA A 149 14.91 5.39 8.72
N ILE A 150 14.86 6.68 9.07
CA ILE A 150 16.03 7.58 8.96
C ILE A 150 17.19 7.07 9.81
N ARG A 151 16.92 6.62 11.04
CA ARG A 151 17.95 6.09 11.95
C ARG A 151 18.56 4.82 11.39
N ARG A 152 17.76 3.84 10.98
CA ARG A 152 18.26 2.58 10.40
C ARG A 152 19.12 2.80 9.16
N ALA A 153 18.79 3.81 8.36
CA ALA A 153 19.52 4.10 7.13
C ALA A 153 20.83 4.88 7.36
N THR A 154 20.90 5.71 8.40
CA THR A 154 21.96 6.75 8.49
C THR A 154 22.64 6.90 9.84
N ASP A 155 22.08 6.31 10.91
CA ASP A 155 22.49 6.48 12.31
C ASP A 155 22.67 7.95 12.74
N THR A 156 22.08 8.88 12.01
CA THR A 156 22.34 10.31 12.18
C THR A 156 21.62 10.85 13.41
N MET A 157 22.34 11.67 14.19
CA MET A 157 21.74 12.41 15.30
C MET A 157 20.71 13.43 14.77
N MET A 158 19.47 13.33 15.22
CA MET A 158 18.38 14.22 14.77
C MET A 158 18.24 15.49 15.63
N ALA A 159 18.57 15.40 16.92
CA ALA A 159 18.42 16.51 17.85
C ALA A 159 19.25 17.72 17.42
N GLY A 160 18.62 18.90 17.38
CA GLY A 160 19.25 20.15 16.96
C GLY A 160 19.39 20.33 15.45
N LYS A 161 19.13 19.31 14.63
CA LYS A 161 19.11 19.45 13.16
C LYS A 161 17.85 20.16 12.69
N VAL A 162 17.94 20.79 11.53
CA VAL A 162 16.78 21.36 10.83
C VAL A 162 16.21 20.29 9.91
N ALA A 163 14.91 20.06 9.99
CA ALA A 163 14.19 19.18 9.09
C ALA A 163 13.06 19.96 8.41
N VAL A 164 12.90 19.79 7.09
CA VAL A 164 11.79 20.37 6.33
C VAL A 164 10.83 19.24 5.97
N VAL A 165 9.56 19.39 6.35
CA VAL A 165 8.48 18.46 5.99
C VAL A 165 7.62 19.14 4.95
N ALA A 166 7.57 18.57 3.74
CA ALA A 166 6.75 19.08 2.65
C ALA A 166 5.34 18.48 2.72
N GLY A 167 4.34 19.33 3.01
CA GLY A 167 2.95 18.95 3.21
C GLY A 167 2.60 18.72 4.69
N TYR A 168 1.38 19.07 5.08
CA TYR A 168 0.85 18.95 6.43
C TYR A 168 -0.53 18.31 6.48
N GLY A 169 -0.86 17.44 5.51
CA GLY A 169 -1.93 16.44 5.62
C GLY A 169 -1.69 15.43 6.75
N ASP A 170 -2.43 14.32 6.79
CA ASP A 170 -2.30 13.34 7.88
C ASP A 170 -0.87 12.75 7.98
N VAL A 171 -0.28 12.36 6.84
CA VAL A 171 1.13 11.90 6.75
C VAL A 171 2.11 12.98 7.20
N GLY A 172 1.93 14.22 6.75
CA GLY A 172 2.78 15.36 7.12
C GLY A 172 2.73 15.68 8.61
N LYS A 173 1.53 15.65 9.21
CA LYS A 173 1.32 15.82 10.66
C LYS A 173 2.05 14.74 11.46
N GLY A 174 1.92 13.47 11.05
CA GLY A 174 2.65 12.34 11.65
C GLY A 174 4.17 12.49 11.56
N SER A 175 4.64 12.80 10.35
CA SER A 175 6.05 12.97 10.01
C SER A 175 6.72 14.10 10.80
N ALA A 176 6.09 15.26 10.84
CA ALA A 176 6.55 16.40 11.63
C ALA A 176 6.58 16.09 13.13
N ALA A 177 5.57 15.37 13.63
CA ALA A 177 5.54 14.93 15.02
C ALA A 177 6.68 13.94 15.34
N SER A 178 7.00 13.02 14.43
CA SER A 178 8.13 12.08 14.54
C SER A 178 9.45 12.84 14.71
N LEU A 179 9.74 13.75 13.77
CA LEU A 179 10.99 14.51 13.72
C LEU A 179 11.12 15.46 14.93
N ARG A 180 10.04 16.16 15.29
CA ARG A 180 10.00 17.02 16.48
C ARG A 180 10.21 16.22 17.76
N GLY A 181 9.60 15.03 17.86
CA GLY A 181 9.79 14.11 18.98
C GLY A 181 11.23 13.63 19.14
N ALA A 182 12.00 13.57 18.04
CA ALA A 182 13.43 13.27 18.03
C ALA A 182 14.34 14.49 18.29
N GLY A 183 13.77 15.66 18.59
CA GLY A 183 14.50 16.89 18.91
C GLY A 183 14.92 17.73 17.70
N ALA A 184 14.43 17.42 16.49
CA ALA A 184 14.70 18.24 15.32
C ALA A 184 13.91 19.56 15.35
N ARG A 185 14.49 20.63 14.79
CA ARG A 185 13.78 21.88 14.47
C ARG A 185 13.04 21.69 13.14
N VAL A 186 11.73 21.43 13.25
CA VAL A 186 10.88 21.13 12.09
C VAL A 186 10.30 22.39 11.48
N ILE A 187 10.49 22.55 10.17
CA ILE A 187 9.84 23.54 9.31
C ILE A 187 8.86 22.78 8.40
N VAL A 188 7.66 23.32 8.22
CA VAL A 188 6.62 22.72 7.37
C VAL A 188 6.36 23.63 6.18
N THR A 189 6.13 23.05 5.00
CA THR A 189 5.60 23.77 3.83
C THR A 189 4.20 23.26 3.51
N GLU A 190 3.30 24.15 3.11
CA GLU A 190 1.95 23.80 2.68
C GLU A 190 1.46 24.71 1.57
N ILE A 191 0.59 24.16 0.72
CA ILE A 191 -0.25 24.87 -0.23
C ILE A 191 -1.66 25.10 0.32
N ASP A 192 -2.14 24.25 1.25
CA ASP A 192 -3.44 24.41 1.92
C ASP A 192 -3.30 25.37 3.12
N PRO A 193 -4.07 26.48 3.17
CA PRO A 193 -3.95 27.45 4.26
C PRO A 193 -4.62 27.04 5.58
N ILE A 194 -5.42 25.97 5.63
CA ILE A 194 -6.15 25.50 6.83
C ILE A 194 -5.20 24.73 7.78
#